data_AF-A0A524HPD7-F1
#
_entry.id   AF-A0A524HPD7-F1
#
_cell.length_a   1.000
_cell.length_b   1.000
_cell.length_c   1.000
_cell.angle_alpha   90.00
_cell.angle_beta   90.00
_cell.angle_gamma   90.00
#
_symmetry.space_group_name_H-M   'P 1'
#
loop_
_entity.id
_entity.type
_entity.pdbx_description
1 polymer ?
#
loop_
_entity_poly.entity_id
_entity_poly.type
_entity_poly.pdbx_seq_one_letter_code
_entity_poly.pdbx_strand_id
1 'polypeptide(L)' 'MKVKDPDARPIRVGLIGCGFYAQNHLHAWRDLASENGTLAAVCDRDESKARAAGEKFGVP' A
#
# COMPACT_ATOMS: atom_id res chain seq x y z
N MET A 1 16.55 -5.92 -18.00
CA MET A 1 15.72 -6.75 -17.10
C MET A 1 16.44 -6.82 -15.77
N LYS A 2 15.98 -6.12 -14.72
CA LYS A 2 16.61 -6.22 -13.38
C LYS A 2 16.39 -7.62 -12.85
N VAL A 3 17.48 -8.33 -12.54
CA VAL A 3 17.41 -9.59 -11.79
C VAL A 3 16.84 -9.25 -10.42
N LYS A 4 15.69 -9.82 -10.06
CA LYS A 4 15.17 -9.72 -8.70
C LYS A 4 15.98 -10.69 -7.85
N ASP A 5 16.53 -10.17 -6.76
CA ASP A 5 17.15 -10.98 -5.73
C ASP A 5 16.10 -11.95 -5.13
N PRO A 6 16.28 -13.27 -5.27
CA PRO A 6 15.31 -14.26 -4.79
C PRO A 6 15.21 -14.31 -3.26
N ASP A 7 16.20 -13.78 -2.54
CA ASP A 7 16.23 -13.76 -1.07
C ASP A 7 15.76 -12.42 -0.48
N ALA A 8 15.44 -11.43 -1.34
CA ALA A 8 14.99 -10.12 -0.89
C ALA A 8 13.62 -10.21 -0.22
N ARG A 9 13.57 -9.83 1.06
CA ARG A 9 12.30 -9.69 1.80
C ARG A 9 11.42 -8.59 1.18
N PRO A 10 10.09 -8.73 1.20
CA PRO A 10 9.19 -7.67 0.75
C PRO A 10 9.39 -6.36 1.51
N ILE A 11 9.41 -5.25 0.78
CA ILE A 11 9.38 -3.91 1.36
C ILE A 11 7.94 -3.63 1.78
N ARG A 12 7.71 -3.55 3.09
CA ARG A 12 6.38 -3.29 3.66
C ARG A 12 6.15 -1.78 3.78
N VAL A 13 5.07 -1.29 3.19
CA VAL A 13 4.77 0.14 3.13
C VAL A 13 3.50 0.45 3.91
N GLY A 14 3.58 1.43 4.81
CA GLY A 14 2.42 2.05 5.43
C GLY A 14 2.08 3.37 4.73
N LEU A 15 0.80 3.63 4.48
CA LEU A 15 0.34 4.87 3.86
C LEU A 15 -0.48 5.71 4.85
N ILE A 16 -0.04 6.94 5.11
CA ILE A 16 -0.69 7.88 6.03
C ILE A 16 -1.45 8.95 5.22
N GLY A 17 -2.73 9.08 5.53
CA GLY A 17 -3.71 9.89 4.79
C GLY A 17 -4.39 9.06 3.71
N CYS A 18 -5.70 8.89 3.80
CA CYS A 18 -6.55 8.11 2.89
C CYS A 18 -7.50 8.99 2.08
N GLY A 19 -7.13 10.27 1.90
CA GLY A 19 -7.90 11.26 1.15
C GLY A 19 -7.85 11.08 -0.38
N PHE A 20 -8.27 12.11 -1.10
CA PHE A 20 -8.40 12.08 -2.57
C PHE A 20 -7.08 11.73 -3.29
N TYR A 21 -5.99 12.44 -3.01
CA TYR A 21 -4.69 12.19 -3.64
C TYR A 21 -4.07 10.84 -3.25
N ALA A 22 -4.39 10.34 -2.05
CA ALA A 22 -3.89 9.05 -1.57
C ALA A 22 -4.37 7.88 -2.41
N GLN A 23 -5.52 7.99 -3.07
CA GLN A 23 -6.08 6.90 -3.89
C GLN A 23 -5.14 6.48 -5.02
N ASN A 24 -4.43 7.44 -5.63
CA ASN A 24 -3.47 7.15 -6.68
C ASN A 24 -2.26 6.37 -6.14
N HIS A 25 -1.76 6.77 -4.98
CA HIS A 25 -0.65 6.07 -4.31
C HIS A 25 -1.04 4.67 -3.83
N LEU A 26 -2.25 4.50 -3.29
CA LEU A 26 -2.77 3.20 -2.87
C LEU A 26 -2.89 2.22 -4.06
N HIS A 27 -3.36 2.68 -5.22
CA HIS A 27 -3.37 1.86 -6.43
C HIS A 27 -1.94 1.55 -6.91
N ALA A 28 -1.03 2.52 -6.92
CA ALA A 28 0.35 2.32 -7.35
C ALA A 28 1.06 1.23 -6.51
N TRP A 29 0.81 1.16 -5.20
CA TRP A 29 1.40 0.11 -4.35
C TRP A 29 0.88 -1.29 -4.65
N ARG A 30 -0.35 -1.42 -5.17
CA ARG A 30 -0.85 -2.71 -5.67
C ARG A 30 -0.10 -3.13 -6.93
N ASP A 31 0.16 -2.19 -7.84
CA ASP A 31 0.87 -2.47 -9.09
C ASP A 31 2.35 -2.82 -8.83
N LEU A 32 2.97 -2.14 -7.86
CA LEU A 32 4.34 -2.37 -7.39
C LEU A 32 4.50 -3.63 -6.52
N ALA A 33 3.44 -4.39 -6.23
CA ALA A 33 3.54 -5.72 -5.63
C ALA A 33 4.43 -6.66 -6.48
N SER A 34 4.34 -6.50 -7.80
CA SER A 34 5.24 -7.19 -8.72
C SER A 34 6.69 -6.75 -8.58
N GLU A 35 7.01 -5.62 -7.96
CA GLU A 35 8.36 -5.09 -7.75
C GLU A 35 8.84 -5.21 -6.29
N ASN A 36 8.30 -6.19 -5.54
CA ASN A 36 8.65 -6.47 -4.14
C ASN A 36 8.21 -5.39 -3.13
N GLY A 37 7.36 -4.45 -3.53
CA GLY A 37 6.73 -3.47 -2.63
C GLY A 37 5.33 -3.92 -2.24
N THR A 38 5.02 -4.04 -0.96
CA THR A 38 3.71 -4.48 -0.48
C THR A 38 3.10 -3.43 0.44
N LEU A 39 1.91 -2.95 0.10
CA LEU A 39 1.11 -2.16 1.03
C LEU A 39 0.75 -3.04 2.24
N ALA A 40 1.15 -2.61 3.42
CA ALA A 40 1.04 -3.39 4.65
C ALA A 40 0.04 -2.81 5.66
N ALA A 41 -0.24 -1.51 5.57
CA ALA A 41 -1.21 -0.83 6.42
C ALA A 41 -1.60 0.53 5.84
N VAL A 42 -2.75 1.05 6.27
CA VAL A 42 -3.19 2.43 6.04
C VAL A 42 -3.47 3.14 7.37
N CYS A 43 -3.45 4.46 7.35
CA CYS A 43 -3.78 5.28 8.50
C CYS A 43 -4.43 6.59 8.04
N ASP A 44 -5.43 7.07 8.75
CA ASP A 44 -5.99 8.41 8.61
C ASP A 44 -6.50 8.87 9.98
N ARG A 45 -6.57 10.19 10.18
CA ARG A 45 -7.21 10.78 11.38
C ARG A 45 -8.72 10.59 11.34
N ASP A 46 -9.29 10.48 10.14
CA ASP A 46 -10.67 10.13 9.91
C ASP A 46 -10.81 8.60 9.78
N GLU A 47 -11.33 7.97 10.83
CA GLU A 47 -11.49 6.52 10.90
C GLU A 47 -12.28 5.95 9.72
N SER A 48 -13.28 6.68 9.21
CA SER A 48 -14.10 6.23 8.09
C SER A 48 -13.27 6.09 6.80
N LYS A 49 -12.31 7.00 6.58
CA LYS A 49 -11.41 6.95 5.43
C LYS A 49 -10.37 5.85 5.57
N ALA A 50 -9.79 5.69 6.77
CA ALA A 50 -8.87 4.60 7.05
C ALA A 50 -9.54 3.24 6.82
N ARG A 51 -10.75 3.05 7.37
CA ARG A 51 -11.52 1.81 7.22
C ARG A 51 -11.87 1.54 5.76
N ALA A 52 -12.40 2.53 5.04
CA ALA A 52 -12.74 2.37 3.63
C ALA A 52 -11.52 2.01 2.76
N ALA A 53 -10.35 2.61 3.04
CA ALA A 53 -9.12 2.26 2.35
C ALA A 53 -8.64 0.85 2.74
N GLY A 54 -8.62 0.52 4.03
CA GLY A 54 -8.20 -0.79 4.53
C GLY A 54 -9.06 -1.92 3.94
N GLU A 55 -10.38 -1.76 3.93
CA GLU A 55 -11.33 -2.70 3.30
C GLU A 55 -11.07 -2.83 1.78
N LYS A 56 -10.90 -1.71 1.07
CA LYS A 56 -10.68 -1.70 -0.38
C LYS A 56 -9.36 -2.36 -0.79
N PHE A 57 -8.32 -2.21 0.02
CA PHE A 57 -6.96 -2.68 -0.29
C PHE A 57 -6.54 -3.93 0.50
N GLY A 58 -7.39 -4.45 1.39
CA GLY A 58 -7.15 -5.67 2.16
C GLY A 58 -6.05 -5.55 3.21
N VAL A 59 -5.91 -4.37 3.83
CA VAL A 59 -4.86 -4.06 4.81
C VAL A 59 -5.46 -3.43 6.07
N PRO A 60 -4.82 -3.61 7.24
CA PRO A 60 -5.24 -2.94 8.47
C PRO A 60 -5.08 -1.43 8.40
#